data_AF-A0A3A4J469-F1
#
_entry.id   AF-A0A3A4J469-F1
#
_cell.length_a   1.000
_cell.length_b   1.000
_cell.length_c   1.000
_cell.angle_alpha   90.00
_cell.angle_beta   90.00
_cell.angle_gamma   90.00
#
_symmetry.space_group_name_H-M   'P 1'
#
loop_
_entity.id
_entity.type
_entity.pdbx_description
1 polymer ?
#
loop_
_entity_poly.entity_id
_entity_poly.type
_entity_poly.pdbx_seq_one_letter_code
_entity_poly.pdbx_strand_id
1 'polypeptide(L)'
;MPVLIYRRGLKKLTSGIQPKPGKEFMLEDSNFKTTKFQTKFIKKNFLVVSDYKWLPQNIEESWVARLSDNYLIYDRAHRWKETDKIKRQKNVGQNIYDMFDFIATHYDHLPSATIFCRAAIMFPKGRQKPLSNGTCSEAKFLSLANNETFTELHDFGPEAHDGHSSKMGPDGSFLEINNSWYFNIYRGKYFNNLNNFLRDVYVNPVIPEYIRFSPGGSYIVPKENILRYSRNFYEKLRKYVGWDVIVGEAHMLERALYTIFTCNYKVKKKYQ
;
A
#
# COMPACT_ATOMS: atom_id res chain seq x y z
N MET A 1 19.64 -1.96 -38.49
CA MET A 1 21.10 -2.21 -38.46
C MET A 1 21.42 -3.08 -37.25
N PRO A 2 21.74 -4.37 -37.43
CA PRO A 2 22.17 -5.26 -36.35
C PRO A 2 23.69 -5.35 -36.31
N VAL A 3 24.30 -5.28 -35.12
CA VAL A 3 25.74 -5.48 -34.93
C VAL A 3 25.99 -6.60 -33.92
N LEU A 4 26.53 -7.68 -34.49
CA LEU A 4 27.51 -8.65 -34.03
C LEU A 4 27.54 -9.21 -32.60
N ILE A 5 27.20 -10.50 -32.58
CA ILE A 5 27.81 -11.66 -31.90
C ILE A 5 29.30 -11.48 -31.53
N TYR A 6 29.66 -11.85 -30.29
CA TYR A 6 30.99 -12.36 -29.96
C TYR A 6 30.91 -13.68 -29.18
N ARG A 7 31.31 -14.78 -29.83
CA ARG A 7 31.59 -16.10 -29.24
C ARG A 7 33.06 -16.15 -28.84
N ARG A 8 33.35 -16.45 -27.57
CA ARG A 8 34.61 -17.05 -27.06
C ARG A 8 34.22 -17.74 -25.74
N GLY A 9 34.58 -18.96 -25.38
CA GLY A 9 35.38 -20.02 -25.96
C GLY A 9 35.33 -21.15 -24.92
N LEU A 10 34.89 -22.34 -25.31
CA LEU A 10 34.86 -23.53 -24.45
C LEU A 10 36.28 -24.06 -24.26
N LYS A 11 36.72 -24.22 -23.01
CA LYS A 11 37.79 -25.18 -22.64
C LYS A 11 37.20 -26.19 -21.66
N LYS A 12 37.12 -27.44 -22.13
CA LYS A 12 36.80 -28.64 -21.36
C LYS A 12 37.99 -29.00 -20.47
N LEU A 13 37.73 -29.29 -19.20
CA LEU A 13 38.61 -30.01 -18.29
C LEU A 13 37.71 -30.77 -17.30
N THR A 14 37.45 -32.05 -17.55
CA THR A 14 37.08 -33.02 -16.52
C THR A 14 37.45 -34.42 -17.00
N SER A 15 38.55 -34.95 -16.47
CA SER A 15 38.75 -36.37 -16.17
C SER A 15 37.54 -36.87 -15.37
N GLY A 16 36.88 -37.98 -15.71
CA GLY A 16 37.41 -39.32 -15.56
C GLY A 16 36.97 -39.86 -14.20
N ILE A 17 35.91 -40.69 -14.19
CA ILE A 17 35.58 -41.81 -13.29
C ILE A 17 34.09 -42.14 -13.50
N GLN A 18 33.80 -43.33 -14.06
CA GLN A 18 32.47 -43.92 -14.10
C GLN A 18 32.22 -44.76 -12.84
N PRO A 19 31.01 -44.75 -12.26
CA PRO A 19 30.58 -45.79 -11.32
C PRO A 19 29.82 -46.93 -12.02
N LYS A 20 30.12 -48.15 -11.58
CA LYS A 20 29.58 -49.45 -12.02
C LYS A 20 28.08 -49.63 -11.67
N PRO A 21 27.34 -50.52 -12.36
CA PRO A 21 25.92 -50.76 -12.14
C PRO A 21 25.67 -51.79 -11.03
N GLY A 22 24.57 -51.64 -10.28
CA GLY A 22 24.02 -52.72 -9.47
C GLY A 22 23.25 -52.26 -8.24
N LYS A 23 21.92 -52.23 -8.35
CA LYS A 23 20.95 -53.04 -7.56
C LYS A 23 19.59 -52.35 -7.58
N GLU A 24 18.65 -52.97 -8.28
CA GLU A 24 17.22 -52.78 -8.09
C GLU A 24 16.87 -53.11 -6.63
N PHE A 25 16.26 -52.14 -5.94
CA PHE A 25 15.43 -52.38 -4.78
C PHE A 25 14.10 -51.68 -5.05
N MET A 26 13.09 -52.48 -5.39
CA MET A 26 11.69 -52.10 -5.27
C MET A 26 11.39 -51.96 -3.77
N LEU A 27 11.12 -50.73 -3.34
CA LEU A 27 10.35 -50.47 -2.13
C LEU A 27 9.27 -49.46 -2.54
N GLU A 28 8.07 -50.00 -2.78
CA GLU A 28 6.85 -49.23 -2.60
C GLU A 28 6.83 -48.75 -1.15
N ASP A 29 6.86 -47.44 -0.96
CA ASP A 29 6.26 -46.83 0.22
C ASP A 29 5.64 -45.50 -0.18
N SER A 30 4.33 -45.60 -0.40
CA SER A 30 3.37 -44.52 -0.55
C SER A 30 3.35 -43.66 0.72
N ASN A 31 4.24 -42.68 0.82
CA ASN A 31 4.17 -41.66 1.86
C ASN A 31 3.52 -40.38 1.34
N PHE A 32 2.19 -40.40 1.42
CA PHE A 32 1.30 -39.31 1.77
C PHE A 32 1.96 -37.90 1.73
N LYS A 33 1.81 -37.19 0.61
CA LYS A 33 1.97 -35.73 0.59
C LYS A 33 0.83 -35.12 1.40
N THR A 34 0.96 -35.05 2.72
CA THR A 34 0.25 -34.01 3.47
C THR A 34 0.82 -32.67 3.01
N THR A 35 0.16 -32.04 2.05
CA THR A 35 0.22 -30.59 1.85
C THR A 35 -0.20 -29.96 3.17
N LYS A 36 0.76 -29.67 4.05
CA LYS A 36 0.53 -28.75 5.15
C LYS A 36 0.03 -27.47 4.49
N PHE A 37 -1.25 -27.15 4.68
CA PHE A 37 -1.75 -25.80 4.46
C PHE A 37 -0.91 -24.90 5.36
N GLN A 38 0.12 -24.28 4.78
CA GLN A 38 0.92 -23.33 5.52
C GLN A 38 0.00 -22.13 5.76
N THR A 39 -0.51 -22.04 6.98
CA THR A 39 -1.38 -20.93 7.37
C THR A 39 -0.66 -19.62 7.05
N LYS A 40 -1.31 -18.76 6.27
CA LYS A 40 -0.78 -17.45 5.90
C LYS A 40 -0.48 -16.63 7.16
N PHE A 41 0.51 -15.73 7.05
CA PHE A 41 1.00 -14.93 8.18
C PHE A 41 -0.03 -13.90 8.67
N ILE A 42 -0.68 -13.20 7.73
CA ILE A 42 -1.75 -12.26 8.00
C ILE A 42 -3.05 -13.05 8.06
N LYS A 43 -3.61 -13.16 9.26
CA LYS A 43 -4.74 -14.07 9.51
C LYS A 43 -6.08 -13.38 9.42
N LYS A 44 -6.18 -12.17 9.99
CA LYS A 44 -7.46 -11.47 10.19
C LYS A 44 -7.65 -10.29 9.24
N ASN A 45 -6.59 -9.50 9.05
CA ASN A 45 -6.69 -8.26 8.29
C ASN A 45 -6.85 -8.52 6.79
N PHE A 46 -7.69 -7.72 6.15
CA PHE A 46 -7.86 -7.74 4.70
C PHE A 46 -6.87 -6.76 4.05
N LEU A 47 -6.05 -7.22 3.10
CA LEU A 47 -5.12 -6.37 2.37
C LEU A 47 -5.80 -5.70 1.17
N VAL A 48 -5.70 -4.38 1.05
CA VAL A 48 -6.04 -3.63 -0.16
C VAL A 48 -4.76 -2.99 -0.69
N VAL A 49 -4.26 -3.52 -1.81
CA VAL A 49 -2.93 -3.21 -2.32
C VAL A 49 -3.04 -2.54 -3.69
N SER A 50 -2.57 -1.30 -3.78
CA SER A 50 -2.41 -0.61 -5.06
C SER A 50 -1.09 -1.01 -5.73
N ASP A 51 -1.18 -1.64 -6.90
CA ASP A 51 -0.03 -2.09 -7.66
C ASP A 51 0.16 -1.31 -8.98
N TYR A 52 1.39 -0.81 -9.18
CA TYR A 52 1.80 -0.03 -10.34
C TYR A 52 2.86 -0.80 -11.15
N LYS A 53 2.70 -2.12 -11.29
CA LYS A 53 3.74 -3.02 -11.82
C LYS A 53 4.93 -3.18 -10.87
N TRP A 54 4.68 -3.22 -9.56
CA TRP A 54 5.71 -3.49 -8.55
C TRP A 54 5.73 -4.94 -8.10
N LEU A 55 4.58 -5.62 -8.11
CA LEU A 55 4.49 -7.05 -7.84
C LEU A 55 4.98 -7.89 -9.05
N PRO A 56 5.54 -9.09 -8.83
CA PRO A 56 5.95 -10.01 -9.89
C PRO A 56 4.77 -10.42 -10.79
N GLN A 57 5.04 -10.85 -12.03
CA GLN A 57 3.99 -11.28 -12.97
C GLN A 57 3.20 -12.49 -12.45
N ASN A 58 3.89 -13.42 -11.79
CA ASN A 58 3.27 -14.52 -11.06
C ASN A 58 2.84 -14.05 -9.67
N ILE A 59 1.53 -13.94 -9.43
CA ILE A 59 0.99 -13.40 -8.17
C ILE A 59 1.39 -14.26 -6.97
N GLU A 60 1.57 -15.57 -7.13
CA GLU A 60 1.98 -16.46 -6.02
C GLU A 60 3.38 -16.16 -5.49
N GLU A 61 4.23 -15.50 -6.30
CA GLU A 61 5.55 -15.02 -5.88
C GLU A 61 5.47 -13.68 -5.12
N SER A 62 4.34 -12.97 -5.23
CA SER A 62 4.16 -11.68 -4.58
C SER A 62 4.15 -11.83 -3.06
N TRP A 63 4.66 -10.82 -2.35
CA TRP A 63 4.56 -10.80 -0.89
C TRP A 63 3.10 -10.85 -0.42
N VAL A 64 2.17 -10.29 -1.20
CA VAL A 64 0.73 -10.25 -0.89
C VAL A 64 0.18 -11.67 -0.77
N ALA A 65 0.33 -12.48 -1.83
CA ALA A 65 -0.15 -13.86 -1.85
C ALA A 65 0.63 -14.77 -0.91
N ARG A 66 1.93 -14.53 -0.70
CA ARG A 66 2.72 -15.29 0.28
C ARG A 66 2.24 -15.03 1.72
N LEU A 67 1.87 -13.79 2.05
CA LEU A 67 1.54 -13.39 3.42
C LEU A 67 0.06 -13.49 3.78
N SER A 68 -0.87 -13.46 2.82
CA SER A 68 -2.32 -13.45 3.10
C SER A 68 -3.13 -14.18 2.02
N ASP A 69 -4.24 -14.78 2.42
CA ASP A 69 -5.31 -15.21 1.50
C ASP A 69 -6.42 -14.16 1.37
N ASN A 70 -6.46 -13.19 2.29
CA ASN A 70 -7.46 -12.13 2.41
C ASN A 70 -6.91 -10.86 1.78
N TYR A 71 -7.03 -10.73 0.45
CA TYR A 71 -6.54 -9.56 -0.25
C TYR A 71 -7.35 -9.17 -1.49
N LEU A 72 -7.26 -7.90 -1.84
CA LEU A 72 -7.63 -7.31 -3.11
C LEU A 72 -6.45 -6.50 -3.64
N ILE A 73 -6.02 -6.81 -4.86
CA ILE A 73 -5.02 -6.03 -5.59
C ILE A 73 -5.73 -5.17 -6.63
N TYR A 74 -5.51 -3.86 -6.55
CA TYR A 74 -5.84 -2.95 -7.63
C TYR A 74 -4.66 -2.85 -8.59
N ASP A 75 -4.78 -3.51 -9.74
CA ASP A 75 -3.78 -3.52 -10.81
C ASP A 75 -3.96 -2.30 -11.72
N ARG A 76 -3.05 -1.34 -11.60
CA ARG A 76 -3.06 -0.11 -12.41
C ARG A 76 -2.26 -0.23 -13.70
N ALA A 77 -1.54 -1.33 -13.88
CA ALA A 77 -0.80 -1.63 -15.10
C ALA A 77 -1.56 -2.59 -16.03
N HIS A 78 -2.75 -3.05 -15.60
CA HIS A 78 -3.69 -3.88 -16.36
C HIS A 78 -3.04 -5.17 -16.89
N ARG A 79 -2.15 -5.75 -16.09
CA ARG A 79 -1.32 -6.92 -16.39
C ARG A 79 -2.08 -8.23 -16.26
N TRP A 80 -3.06 -8.26 -15.37
CA TRP A 80 -3.81 -9.49 -15.08
C TRP A 80 -5.26 -9.43 -15.56
N LYS A 81 -5.86 -10.61 -15.67
CA LYS A 81 -7.31 -10.76 -15.82
C LYS A 81 -7.96 -10.45 -14.47
N GLU A 82 -9.10 -9.76 -14.50
CA GLU A 82 -9.84 -9.49 -13.27
C GLU A 82 -10.41 -10.76 -12.65
N THR A 83 -10.37 -10.80 -11.32
CA THR A 83 -10.92 -11.84 -10.45
C THR A 83 -11.64 -11.18 -9.27
N ASP A 84 -12.03 -11.97 -8.28
CA ASP A 84 -12.45 -11.49 -6.95
C ASP A 84 -11.29 -10.83 -6.18
N LYS A 85 -10.06 -11.33 -6.34
CA LYS A 85 -8.85 -10.83 -5.66
C LYS A 85 -8.06 -9.79 -6.45
N ILE A 86 -8.36 -9.58 -7.73
CA ILE A 86 -7.62 -8.67 -8.60
C ILE A 86 -8.60 -7.85 -9.43
N LYS A 87 -8.52 -6.53 -9.33
CA LYS A 87 -9.33 -5.60 -10.13
C LYS A 87 -8.43 -4.66 -10.90
N ARG A 88 -8.76 -4.44 -12.18
CA ARG A 88 -8.10 -3.40 -12.96
C ARG A 88 -8.61 -2.06 -12.46
N GLN A 89 -7.71 -1.11 -12.33
CA GLN A 89 -8.04 0.20 -11.78
C GLN A 89 -7.43 1.30 -12.64
N LYS A 90 -8.09 2.45 -12.70
CA LYS A 90 -7.52 3.60 -13.39
C LYS A 90 -6.23 4.05 -12.71
N ASN A 91 -5.25 4.47 -13.49
CA ASN A 91 -4.01 4.97 -12.94
C ASN A 91 -4.11 6.47 -12.63
N VAL A 92 -4.40 6.78 -11.36
CA VAL A 92 -4.45 8.15 -10.80
C VAL A 92 -3.33 8.44 -9.80
N GLY A 93 -2.17 7.80 -10.00
CA GLY A 93 -0.89 8.19 -9.38
C GLY A 93 -0.68 7.87 -7.89
N GLN A 94 -1.74 7.83 -7.06
CA GLN A 94 -1.66 7.52 -5.63
C GLN A 94 -2.70 6.46 -5.21
N ASN A 95 -2.40 5.69 -4.15
CA ASN A 95 -3.30 4.66 -3.59
C ASN A 95 -4.54 5.24 -2.88
N ILE A 96 -4.55 6.55 -2.62
CA ILE A 96 -5.65 7.25 -1.94
C ILE A 96 -6.98 7.05 -2.66
N TYR A 97 -6.97 7.04 -4.00
CA TYR A 97 -8.17 6.73 -4.78
C TYR A 97 -8.68 5.31 -4.49
N ASP A 98 -7.79 4.32 -4.49
CA ASP A 98 -8.14 2.90 -4.30
C ASP A 98 -8.68 2.64 -2.90
N MET A 99 -8.15 3.33 -1.89
CA MET A 99 -8.68 3.29 -0.53
C MET A 99 -10.14 3.71 -0.47
N PHE A 100 -10.48 4.87 -1.03
CA PHE A 100 -11.86 5.37 -1.01
C PHE A 100 -12.77 4.59 -1.96
N ASP A 101 -12.24 4.06 -3.07
CA ASP A 101 -12.94 3.17 -3.98
C ASP A 101 -13.35 1.86 -3.32
N PHE A 102 -12.42 1.23 -2.61
CA PHE A 102 -12.70 0.02 -1.83
C PHE A 102 -13.75 0.29 -0.76
N ILE A 103 -13.54 1.34 0.06
CA ILE A 103 -14.45 1.68 1.14
C ILE A 103 -15.86 1.93 0.61
N ALA A 104 -16.03 2.74 -0.43
CA ALA A 104 -17.33 3.06 -0.98
C ALA A 104 -18.02 1.83 -1.59
N THR A 105 -17.26 0.99 -2.29
CA THR A 105 -17.77 -0.20 -2.99
C THR A 105 -18.19 -1.30 -2.01
N HIS A 106 -17.43 -1.48 -0.93
CA HIS A 106 -17.63 -2.55 0.04
C HIS A 106 -18.26 -2.07 1.36
N TYR A 107 -18.82 -0.87 1.39
CA TYR A 107 -19.24 -0.18 2.62
C TYR A 107 -20.11 -1.04 3.55
N ASP A 108 -21.09 -1.77 3.01
CA ASP A 108 -22.00 -2.60 3.81
C ASP A 108 -21.36 -3.92 4.26
N HIS A 109 -20.27 -4.33 3.61
CA HIS A 109 -19.58 -5.61 3.82
C HIS A 109 -18.09 -5.41 4.15
N LEU A 110 -17.76 -4.30 4.82
CA LEU A 110 -16.37 -4.00 5.21
C LEU A 110 -15.80 -5.12 6.10
N PRO A 111 -14.54 -5.56 5.85
CA PRO A 111 -13.79 -6.43 6.75
C PRO A 111 -13.64 -5.79 8.14
N SER A 112 -13.35 -6.59 9.17
CA SER A 112 -13.13 -6.08 10.53
C SER A 112 -12.01 -5.05 10.61
N ALA A 113 -10.91 -5.28 9.89
CA ALA A 113 -9.83 -4.34 9.70
C ALA A 113 -9.21 -4.52 8.31
N THR A 114 -8.84 -3.39 7.70
CA THR A 114 -8.25 -3.34 6.35
C THR A 114 -6.89 -2.69 6.39
N ILE A 115 -5.90 -3.33 5.78
CA ILE A 115 -4.58 -2.77 5.53
C ILE A 115 -4.64 -2.12 4.15
N PHE A 116 -4.53 -0.81 4.10
CA PHE A 116 -4.36 -0.09 2.84
C PHE A 116 -2.88 0.21 2.64
N CYS A 117 -2.33 -0.19 1.51
CA CYS A 117 -0.94 0.14 1.17
C CYS A 117 -0.67 0.09 -0.33
N ARG A 118 0.50 0.61 -0.71
CA ARG A 118 1.09 0.41 -2.04
C ARG A 118 1.84 -0.91 -2.06
N ALA A 119 1.86 -1.60 -3.20
CA ALA A 119 2.64 -2.83 -3.36
C ALA A 119 4.15 -2.65 -3.08
N ALA A 120 4.66 -1.43 -3.26
CA ALA A 120 6.03 -1.03 -2.97
C ALA A 120 6.33 -0.71 -1.50
N ILE A 121 5.37 -0.88 -0.57
CA ILE A 121 5.52 -0.46 0.85
C ILE A 121 6.84 -0.94 1.50
N MET A 122 7.27 -2.17 1.18
CA MET A 122 8.49 -2.80 1.71
C MET A 122 9.73 -2.66 0.83
N PHE A 123 9.70 -1.85 -0.23
CA PHE A 123 10.91 -1.58 -1.00
C PHE A 123 11.94 -0.81 -0.17
N PRO A 124 13.25 -0.93 -0.47
CA PRO A 124 14.26 -0.11 0.16
C PRO A 124 13.92 1.39 0.08
N LYS A 125 14.22 2.12 1.15
CA LYS A 125 14.17 3.58 1.16
C LYS A 125 15.38 4.14 0.40
N GLY A 126 15.28 5.38 -0.08
CA GLY A 126 16.40 6.07 -0.73
C GLY A 126 16.79 5.55 -2.12
N ARG A 127 15.93 4.77 -2.77
CA ARG A 127 16.14 4.34 -4.16
C ARG A 127 16.15 5.57 -5.08
N GLN A 128 17.02 5.53 -6.07
CA GLN A 128 17.17 6.61 -7.02
C GLN A 128 15.92 6.74 -7.89
N LYS A 129 15.40 7.96 -8.03
CA LYS A 129 14.32 8.26 -8.98
C LYS A 129 14.72 7.76 -10.38
N PRO A 130 13.80 7.19 -11.17
CA PRO A 130 12.34 7.19 -10.99
C PRO A 130 11.80 6.02 -10.14
N LEU A 131 12.66 5.25 -9.47
CA LEU A 131 12.21 4.11 -8.66
C LEU A 131 11.38 4.58 -7.46
N SER A 132 10.34 3.82 -7.15
CA SER A 132 9.51 4.08 -5.98
C SER A 132 10.18 3.58 -4.71
N ASN A 133 10.15 4.41 -3.68
CA ASN A 133 10.60 4.07 -2.34
C ASN A 133 9.51 3.36 -1.55
N GLY A 134 9.92 2.42 -0.69
CA GLY A 134 9.07 1.94 0.37
C GLY A 134 8.99 2.94 1.53
N THR A 135 8.08 2.65 2.45
CA THR A 135 7.78 3.49 3.61
C THR A 135 7.91 2.71 4.92
N CYS A 136 7.97 1.38 4.85
CA CYS A 136 8.02 0.49 6.00
C CYS A 136 8.91 -0.74 5.68
N SER A 137 9.91 -1.05 6.48
CA SER A 137 10.68 -2.29 6.33
C SER A 137 9.80 -3.53 6.48
N GLU A 138 10.21 -4.64 5.88
CA GLU A 138 9.49 -5.92 6.01
C GLU A 138 9.35 -6.35 7.48
N ALA A 139 10.41 -6.22 8.28
CA ALA A 139 10.37 -6.56 9.70
C ALA A 139 9.32 -5.73 10.47
N LYS A 140 9.26 -4.42 10.23
CA LYS A 140 8.25 -3.55 10.87
C LYS A 140 6.85 -3.84 10.34
N PHE A 141 6.69 -4.06 9.04
CA PHE A 141 5.40 -4.40 8.45
C PHE A 141 4.86 -5.69 9.08
N LEU A 142 5.66 -6.75 9.13
CA LEU A 142 5.26 -8.04 9.70
C LEU A 142 4.92 -7.94 11.20
N SER A 143 5.63 -7.11 11.97
CA SER A 143 5.32 -6.93 13.39
C SER A 143 4.00 -6.17 13.64
N LEU A 144 3.52 -5.40 12.66
CA LEU A 144 2.28 -4.63 12.76
C LEU A 144 1.11 -5.26 12.00
N ALA A 145 1.34 -6.10 11.00
CA ALA A 145 0.34 -6.52 10.02
C ALA A 145 -0.88 -7.27 10.59
N ASN A 146 -0.81 -7.74 11.84
CA ASN A 146 -1.92 -8.38 12.54
C ASN A 146 -2.53 -7.50 13.65
N ASN A 147 -2.13 -6.23 13.78
CA ASN A 147 -2.82 -5.30 14.68
C ASN A 147 -4.27 -5.12 14.24
N GLU A 148 -5.16 -4.99 15.20
CA GLU A 148 -6.61 -4.81 14.97
C GLU A 148 -7.07 -3.39 15.30
N THR A 149 -6.14 -2.51 15.67
CA THR A 149 -6.38 -1.09 15.96
C THR A 149 -5.84 -0.21 14.83
N PHE A 150 -6.31 1.04 14.78
CA PHE A 150 -5.79 2.02 13.83
C PHE A 150 -4.27 2.15 13.98
N THR A 151 -3.53 1.82 12.92
CA THR A 151 -2.07 1.71 12.96
C THR A 151 -1.45 2.38 11.73
N GLU A 152 -0.49 3.27 11.94
CA GLU A 152 0.35 3.84 10.89
C GLU A 152 1.40 2.82 10.43
N LEU A 153 1.57 2.64 9.12
CA LEU A 153 2.53 1.71 8.55
C LEU A 153 3.71 2.43 7.91
N HIS A 154 4.65 2.84 8.76
CA HIS A 154 5.96 3.35 8.34
C HIS A 154 7.02 3.11 9.42
N ASP A 155 8.28 3.32 9.07
CA ASP A 155 9.42 3.26 9.98
C ASP A 155 10.46 4.36 9.70
N PHE A 156 10.03 5.53 9.22
CA PHE A 156 10.88 6.72 9.18
C PHE A 156 11.31 7.12 10.60
N GLY A 157 12.61 7.06 10.87
CA GLY A 157 13.19 7.52 12.12
C GLY A 157 13.68 8.97 12.04
N PRO A 158 14.41 9.44 13.06
CA PRO A 158 14.96 10.80 13.11
C PRO A 158 15.77 11.20 11.87
N GLU A 159 16.41 10.22 11.20
CA GLU A 159 17.20 10.43 9.98
C GLU A 159 16.39 10.92 8.78
N ALA A 160 15.07 10.75 8.80
CA ALA A 160 14.18 11.17 7.73
C ALA A 160 13.71 12.63 7.88
N HIS A 161 14.12 13.31 8.95
CA HIS A 161 13.56 14.60 9.36
C HIS A 161 14.61 15.71 9.39
N ASP A 162 14.21 16.90 8.95
CA ASP A 162 15.03 18.13 9.00
C ASP A 162 14.75 19.00 10.24
N GLY A 163 13.77 18.60 11.07
CA GLY A 163 13.37 19.30 12.28
C GLY A 163 12.48 20.53 12.03
N HIS A 164 12.27 20.93 10.77
CA HIS A 164 11.48 22.10 10.39
C HIS A 164 10.33 21.74 9.45
N SER A 165 10.63 21.22 8.26
CA SER A 165 9.61 20.82 7.29
C SER A 165 8.96 19.50 7.71
N SER A 166 9.71 18.65 8.41
CA SER A 166 9.17 17.46 9.06
C SER A 166 9.88 17.16 10.38
N LYS A 167 9.18 16.50 11.28
CA LYS A 167 9.73 16.04 12.56
C LYS A 167 9.08 14.74 13.00
N MET A 168 9.77 14.02 13.89
CA MET A 168 9.23 12.83 14.53
C MET A 168 8.41 13.26 15.77
N GLY A 169 7.19 12.74 15.90
CA GLY A 169 6.37 12.89 17.09
C GLY A 169 6.91 12.06 18.27
N PRO A 170 6.47 12.34 19.51
CA PRO A 170 6.93 11.62 20.70
C PRO A 170 6.68 10.10 20.66
N ASP A 171 5.66 9.67 19.92
CA ASP A 171 5.27 8.27 19.74
C ASP A 171 5.85 7.64 18.46
N GLY A 172 6.80 8.31 17.81
CA GLY A 172 7.40 7.88 16.53
C GLY A 172 6.56 8.20 15.30
N SER A 173 5.50 9.01 15.44
CA SER A 173 4.66 9.43 14.30
C SER A 173 5.39 10.40 13.37
N PHE A 174 5.03 10.39 12.08
CA PHE A 174 5.58 11.33 11.11
C PHE A 174 4.75 12.62 11.11
N LEU A 175 5.41 13.75 11.35
CA LEU A 175 4.80 15.09 11.32
C LEU A 175 5.40 15.92 10.18
N GLU A 176 4.56 16.58 9.38
CA GLU A 176 4.97 17.53 8.32
C GLU A 176 4.36 18.90 8.57
N ILE A 177 5.12 19.98 8.32
CA ILE A 177 4.61 21.35 8.44
C ILE A 177 3.37 21.57 7.55
N ASN A 178 2.33 22.21 8.10
CA ASN A 178 1.09 22.45 7.39
C ASN A 178 1.17 23.68 6.47
N ASN A 179 1.86 23.55 5.34
CA ASN A 179 2.00 24.62 4.35
C ASN A 179 1.42 24.26 2.97
N SER A 180 0.87 23.06 2.79
CA SER A 180 0.27 22.57 1.54
C SER A 180 1.17 22.70 0.30
N TRP A 181 2.50 22.52 0.46
CA TRP A 181 3.53 22.68 -0.59
C TRP A 181 3.24 21.93 -1.89
N TYR A 182 2.50 20.81 -1.82
CA TYR A 182 2.17 19.96 -2.95
C TYR A 182 1.26 20.65 -3.99
N PHE A 183 0.52 21.69 -3.64
CA PHE A 183 -0.25 22.48 -4.62
C PHE A 183 0.62 23.45 -5.45
N ASN A 184 1.90 23.65 -5.09
CA ASN A 184 2.85 24.37 -5.94
C ASN A 184 3.39 23.49 -7.10
N ILE A 185 3.19 22.17 -7.00
CA ILE A 185 3.71 21.19 -7.95
C ILE A 185 2.58 20.54 -8.74
N TYR A 186 1.47 20.22 -8.06
CA TYR A 186 0.36 19.47 -8.63
C TYR A 186 -0.89 20.33 -8.70
N ARG A 187 -1.65 20.14 -9.79
CA ARG A 187 -2.90 20.86 -10.02
C ARG A 187 -3.95 20.44 -8.99
N GLY A 188 -4.71 21.41 -8.49
CA GLY A 188 -5.93 21.22 -7.74
C GLY A 188 -7.16 21.62 -8.57
N LYS A 189 -8.29 20.96 -8.33
CA LYS A 189 -9.60 21.26 -8.95
C LYS A 189 -10.66 21.65 -7.92
N TYR A 190 -10.70 20.98 -6.78
CA TYR A 190 -11.70 21.18 -5.74
C TYR A 190 -11.17 21.94 -4.54
N PHE A 191 -9.89 21.75 -4.22
CA PHE A 191 -9.22 22.39 -3.10
C PHE A 191 -7.82 22.84 -3.52
N ASN A 192 -7.27 23.77 -2.76
CA ASN A 192 -5.93 24.32 -2.97
C ASN A 192 -5.07 24.35 -1.69
N ASN A 193 -5.59 23.86 -0.56
CA ASN A 193 -4.83 23.60 0.67
C ASN A 193 -5.66 22.72 1.63
N LEU A 194 -4.94 22.07 2.57
CA LEU A 194 -5.55 21.19 3.58
C LEU A 194 -6.55 21.94 4.49
N ASN A 195 -6.26 23.18 4.86
CA ASN A 195 -7.07 23.92 5.82
C ASN A 195 -8.47 24.22 5.27
N ASN A 196 -8.54 24.59 3.99
CA ASN A 196 -9.80 24.79 3.27
C ASN A 196 -10.58 23.48 3.17
N PHE A 197 -9.92 22.37 2.87
CA PHE A 197 -10.55 21.05 2.88
C PHE A 197 -11.13 20.71 4.26
N LEU A 198 -10.35 20.81 5.34
CA LEU A 198 -10.82 20.50 6.69
C LEU A 198 -12.02 21.37 7.08
N ARG A 199 -11.93 22.68 6.85
CA ARG A 199 -13.04 23.62 7.12
C ARG A 199 -14.25 23.37 6.25
N ASP A 200 -14.09 22.79 5.08
CA ASP A 200 -15.21 22.47 4.19
C ASP A 200 -15.94 21.21 4.66
N VAL A 201 -15.19 20.21 5.11
CA VAL A 201 -15.70 18.90 5.55
C VAL A 201 -16.30 18.95 6.95
N TYR A 202 -15.62 19.57 7.90
CA TYR A 202 -15.94 19.51 9.32
C TYR A 202 -16.51 20.83 9.85
N VAL A 203 -17.30 20.74 10.91
CA VAL A 203 -17.74 21.87 11.72
C VAL A 203 -16.63 22.22 12.71
N ASN A 204 -16.07 23.43 12.60
CA ASN A 204 -15.04 23.97 13.49
C ASN A 204 -13.84 23.02 13.74
N PRO A 205 -13.16 22.51 12.70
CA PRO A 205 -12.00 21.65 12.88
C PRO A 205 -10.84 22.41 13.51
N VAL A 206 -10.01 21.70 14.30
CA VAL A 206 -8.69 22.20 14.66
C VAL A 206 -7.81 22.18 13.42
N ILE A 207 -7.13 23.29 13.17
CA ILE A 207 -6.16 23.41 12.08
C ILE A 207 -4.76 23.23 12.68
N PRO A 208 -4.06 22.13 12.37
CA PRO A 208 -2.77 21.85 12.99
C PRO A 208 -1.66 22.68 12.34
N GLU A 209 -0.64 23.04 13.12
CA GLU A 209 0.62 23.59 12.59
C GLU A 209 1.46 22.50 11.91
N TYR A 210 1.46 21.29 12.49
CA TYR A 210 2.10 20.10 11.94
C TYR A 210 1.08 18.98 11.76
N ILE A 211 1.05 18.39 10.58
CA ILE A 211 0.12 17.33 10.19
C ILE A 211 0.74 15.98 10.50
N ARG A 212 0.05 15.17 11.30
CA ARG A 212 0.36 13.74 11.46
C ARG A 212 -0.22 12.94 10.31
N PHE A 213 0.59 12.08 9.71
CA PHE A 213 0.14 11.10 8.73
C PHE A 213 1.18 9.99 8.54
N SER A 214 0.76 8.84 8.01
CA SER A 214 1.64 7.79 7.50
C SER A 214 2.03 8.05 6.05
N PRO A 215 3.33 8.26 5.74
CA PRO A 215 3.77 8.45 4.36
C PRO A 215 3.42 7.28 3.45
N GLY A 216 3.03 7.57 2.22
CA GLY A 216 2.49 6.61 1.27
C GLY A 216 1.05 6.19 1.55
N GLY A 217 0.34 6.90 2.44
CA GLY A 217 -1.04 6.62 2.80
C GLY A 217 -1.27 5.19 3.30
N SER A 218 -0.31 4.64 4.04
CA SER A 218 -0.31 3.23 4.44
C SER A 218 -0.77 3.05 5.89
N TYR A 219 -1.90 2.38 6.09
CA TYR A 219 -2.54 2.23 7.40
C TYR A 219 -3.20 0.87 7.55
N ILE A 220 -3.32 0.43 8.81
CA ILE A 220 -4.35 -0.53 9.22
C ILE A 220 -5.52 0.28 9.75
N VAL A 221 -6.71 0.07 9.18
CA VAL A 221 -7.92 0.83 9.51
C VAL A 221 -9.01 -0.14 9.93
N PRO A 222 -9.41 -0.12 11.21
CA PRO A 222 -10.56 -0.87 11.69
C PRO A 222 -11.87 -0.39 11.05
N LYS A 223 -12.84 -1.30 10.94
CA LYS A 223 -14.16 -1.03 10.37
C LYS A 223 -14.86 0.13 11.06
N GLU A 224 -14.79 0.18 12.38
CA GLU A 224 -15.40 1.21 13.21
C GLU A 224 -14.84 2.61 12.93
N ASN A 225 -13.57 2.74 12.53
CA ASN A 225 -13.00 4.01 12.10
C ASN A 225 -13.58 4.46 10.76
N ILE A 226 -13.87 3.52 9.86
CA ILE A 226 -14.49 3.79 8.56
C ILE A 226 -15.97 4.17 8.74
N LEU A 227 -16.70 3.43 9.58
CA LEU A 227 -18.14 3.62 9.78
C LEU A 227 -18.52 4.92 10.53
N ARG A 228 -17.55 5.73 10.94
CA ARG A 228 -17.81 7.09 11.47
C ARG A 228 -18.41 8.03 10.42
N TYR A 229 -18.20 7.75 9.13
CA TYR A 229 -18.74 8.55 8.04
C TYR A 229 -19.49 7.69 7.05
N SER A 230 -20.51 8.27 6.41
CA SER A 230 -21.36 7.56 5.44
C SER A 230 -20.60 7.15 4.18
N ARG A 231 -21.19 6.24 3.40
CA ARG A 231 -20.71 5.92 2.04
C ARG A 231 -20.52 7.17 1.18
N ASN A 232 -21.49 8.10 1.23
CA ASN A 232 -21.48 9.35 0.46
C ASN A 232 -20.25 10.22 0.77
N PHE A 233 -19.78 10.21 2.02
CA PHE A 233 -18.52 10.87 2.40
C PHE A 233 -17.35 10.33 1.57
N TYR A 234 -17.16 9.01 1.57
CA TYR A 234 -16.06 8.35 0.85
C TYR A 234 -16.18 8.48 -0.67
N GLU A 235 -17.39 8.44 -1.22
CA GLU A 235 -17.63 8.69 -2.65
C GLU A 235 -17.20 10.10 -3.08
N LYS A 236 -17.44 11.12 -2.24
CA LYS A 236 -16.96 12.49 -2.48
C LYS A 236 -15.44 12.56 -2.43
N LEU A 237 -14.81 11.93 -1.43
CA LEU A 237 -13.34 11.91 -1.32
C LEU A 237 -12.72 11.22 -2.54
N ARG A 238 -13.27 10.07 -2.97
CA ARG A 238 -12.87 9.38 -4.21
C ARG A 238 -12.97 10.30 -5.43
N LYS A 239 -14.05 11.08 -5.55
CA LYS A 239 -14.22 12.06 -6.64
C LYS A 239 -13.14 13.14 -6.64
N TYR A 240 -12.70 13.61 -5.48
CA TYR A 240 -11.68 14.67 -5.37
C TYR A 240 -10.30 14.24 -5.87
N VAL A 241 -9.99 12.94 -5.83
CA VAL A 241 -8.68 12.42 -6.25
C VAL A 241 -8.71 11.67 -7.57
N GLY A 242 -9.89 11.54 -8.18
CA GLY A 242 -10.10 10.69 -9.35
C GLY A 242 -10.11 11.40 -10.71
N TRP A 243 -9.80 12.70 -10.77
CA TRP A 243 -10.05 13.53 -11.96
C TRP A 243 -8.84 13.71 -12.89
N ASP A 244 -7.63 13.33 -12.48
CA ASP A 244 -6.40 13.34 -13.29
C ASP A 244 -5.40 12.28 -12.76
N VAL A 245 -4.29 12.07 -13.48
CA VAL A 245 -3.28 11.05 -13.18
C VAL A 245 -2.46 11.39 -11.94
N ILE A 246 -2.21 12.66 -11.64
CA ILE A 246 -1.54 13.10 -10.39
C ILE A 246 -2.14 14.45 -9.99
N VAL A 247 -2.75 14.51 -8.81
CA VAL A 247 -3.51 15.68 -8.35
C VAL A 247 -3.08 16.12 -6.95
N GLY A 248 -3.11 17.43 -6.71
CA GLY A 248 -2.77 18.00 -5.41
C GLY A 248 -3.67 17.49 -4.29
N GLU A 249 -4.94 17.21 -4.59
CA GLU A 249 -5.86 16.62 -3.62
C GLU A 249 -5.45 15.23 -3.13
N ALA A 250 -4.70 14.45 -3.92
CA ALA A 250 -4.24 13.14 -3.47
C ALA A 250 -3.17 13.29 -2.38
N HIS A 251 -2.26 14.25 -2.54
CA HIS A 251 -1.27 14.61 -1.52
C HIS A 251 -1.94 15.24 -0.29
N MET A 252 -2.95 16.08 -0.51
CA MET A 252 -3.76 16.66 0.55
C MET A 252 -4.48 15.58 1.37
N LEU A 253 -5.14 14.64 0.71
CA LEU A 253 -5.92 13.61 1.38
C LEU A 253 -5.05 12.59 2.08
N GLU A 254 -3.87 12.24 1.54
CA GLU A 254 -2.86 11.45 2.25
C GLU A 254 -2.57 12.04 3.65
N ARG A 255 -2.37 13.36 3.72
CA ARG A 255 -2.14 14.11 4.96
C ARG A 255 -3.39 14.22 5.83
N ALA A 256 -4.58 14.18 5.21
CA ALA A 256 -5.84 14.19 5.95
C ALA A 256 -6.23 12.81 6.52
N LEU A 257 -5.65 11.70 6.04
CA LEU A 257 -6.10 10.33 6.40
C LEU A 257 -6.10 10.09 7.91
N TYR A 258 -5.06 10.52 8.62
CA TYR A 258 -5.01 10.39 10.07
C TYR A 258 -6.20 11.10 10.72
N THR A 259 -6.44 12.36 10.34
CA THR A 259 -7.58 13.15 10.87
C THR A 259 -8.91 12.49 10.53
N ILE A 260 -9.08 12.05 9.27
CA ILE A 260 -10.29 11.35 8.82
C ILE A 260 -10.57 10.16 9.75
N PHE A 261 -9.62 9.24 9.91
CA PHE A 261 -9.89 7.99 10.62
C PHE A 261 -9.87 8.11 12.16
N THR A 262 -9.33 9.17 12.74
CA THR A 262 -9.13 9.25 14.21
C THR A 262 -9.95 10.33 14.89
N CYS A 263 -10.33 11.42 14.20
CA CYS A 263 -11.04 12.52 14.85
C CYS A 263 -12.50 12.15 15.18
N ASN A 264 -13.11 13.01 16.01
CA ASN A 264 -14.52 12.96 16.38
C ASN A 264 -15.25 14.25 15.93
N TYR A 265 -14.75 14.92 14.90
CA TYR A 265 -15.37 16.15 14.42
C TYR A 265 -16.73 15.89 13.78
N LYS A 266 -17.66 16.81 14.01
CA LYS A 266 -18.96 16.78 13.33
C LYS A 266 -18.77 17.09 11.86
N VAL A 267 -19.23 16.20 10.99
CA VAL A 267 -19.23 16.39 9.53
C VAL A 267 -20.39 17.30 9.11
N LYS A 268 -20.13 18.22 8.17
CA LYS A 268 -21.16 19.12 7.63
C LYS A 268 -22.20 18.33 6.81
N LYS A 269 -23.45 18.82 6.81
CA LYS A 269 -24.62 18.16 6.18
C LYS A 269 -24.38 17.70 4.73
N LYS A 270 -23.62 18.45 3.93
CA LYS A 270 -23.35 18.10 2.52
C LYS A 270 -22.47 16.84 2.32
N TYR A 271 -21.89 16.32 3.40
CA TYR A 271 -21.02 15.14 3.45
C TYR A 271 -21.62 13.99 4.27
N GLN A 272 -22.79 14.18 4.88
CA GLN A 272 -23.57 13.11 5.48
C GLN A 272 -24.22 12.30 4.36
#